data_AF-A0A6N6L4S9-F1
#
_entry.id   AF-A0A6N6L4S9-F1
#
_cell.length_a   1.000
_cell.length_b   1.000
_cell.length_c   1.000
_cell.angle_alpha   90.00
_cell.angle_beta   90.00
_cell.angle_gamma   90.00
#
_symmetry.space_group_name_H-M   'P 1'
#
loop_
_entity.id
_entity.type
_entity.pdbx_description
1 polymer ?
#
loop_
_entity_poly.entity_id
_entity_poly.type
_entity_poly.pdbx_seq_one_letter_code
_entity_poly.pdbx_strand_id
1 'polypeptide(L)'
;MKKIGIADRLLLLGTGVLAAYQVAVGIEGLELLPIICYTVGFGALLVSGLLLMILGFEILGSPITVIVSTLIPLSLSLGLIVEYLPRFTGIYLVFSVAGFLIVAISRYTLHGKGAAMVLAPIHGIAGLLLFGLPIWLVLQGSLASGFVMVGIGGALMGVGGLLLSFLKAGRPILSQTAILSVLPALFFLTTTAFIYGFAQV
;
A
#
# COMPACT_ATOMS: atom_id res chain seq x y z
N MET A 1 -12.69 -1.61 21.39
CA MET A 1 -11.60 -1.53 20.39
C MET A 1 -10.27 -1.41 21.12
N LYS A 2 -9.17 -2.00 20.59
CA LYS A 2 -7.83 -1.82 21.16
C LYS A 2 -7.46 -0.34 21.12
N LYS A 3 -6.93 0.21 22.21
CA LYS A 3 -6.34 1.57 22.21
C LYS A 3 -4.92 1.52 21.66
N ILE A 4 -4.50 2.58 20.99
CA ILE A 4 -3.13 2.71 20.48
C ILE A 4 -2.13 2.83 21.65
N GLY A 5 -1.12 1.95 21.67
CA GLY A 5 -0.04 1.95 22.65
C GLY A 5 1.19 2.73 22.22
N ILE A 6 2.17 2.87 23.12
CA ILE A 6 3.44 3.54 22.82
C ILE A 6 4.22 2.80 21.74
N ALA A 7 4.30 1.46 21.83
CA ALA A 7 4.96 0.64 20.81
C ALA A 7 4.32 0.79 19.42
N ASP A 8 2.98 0.83 19.37
CA ASP A 8 2.25 1.07 18.11
C ASP A 8 2.63 2.41 17.49
N ARG A 9 2.70 3.48 18.31
CA ARG A 9 3.10 4.82 17.87
C ARG A 9 4.54 4.87 17.38
N LEU A 10 5.46 4.18 18.06
CA LEU A 10 6.86 4.12 17.63
C LEU A 10 7.01 3.42 16.28
N LEU A 11 6.27 2.33 16.04
CA LEU A 11 6.28 1.63 14.76
C LEU A 11 5.67 2.48 13.63
N LEU A 12 4.57 3.21 13.92
CA LEU A 12 3.94 4.12 12.96
C LEU A 12 4.81 5.36 12.70
N LEU A 13 5.51 5.87 13.70
CA LEU A 13 6.50 6.92 13.54
C LEU A 13 7.65 6.46 12.64
N GLY A 14 8.19 5.26 12.89
CA GLY A 14 9.19 4.64 12.04
C GLY A 14 8.71 4.49 10.60
N THR A 15 7.46 4.05 10.41
CA THR A 15 6.81 4.00 9.09
C THR A 15 6.79 5.38 8.42
N GLY A 16 6.39 6.42 9.16
CA GLY A 16 6.35 7.78 8.67
C GLY A 16 7.73 8.31 8.29
N VAL A 17 8.75 8.14 9.15
CA VAL A 17 10.12 8.58 8.87
C VAL A 17 10.67 7.91 7.62
N LEU A 18 10.49 6.60 7.50
CA LEU A 18 10.92 5.83 6.34
C LEU A 18 10.21 6.27 5.05
N ALA A 19 8.88 6.40 5.09
CA ALA A 19 8.12 6.87 3.94
C ALA A 19 8.49 8.32 3.54
N ALA A 20 8.73 9.20 4.52
CA ALA A 20 9.19 10.56 4.29
C ALA A 20 10.60 10.61 3.68
N TYR A 21 11.51 9.75 4.14
CA TYR A 21 12.83 9.59 3.53
C TYR A 21 12.70 9.23 2.05
N GLN A 22 11.87 8.24 1.72
CA GLN A 22 11.69 7.80 0.34
C GLN A 22 11.03 8.86 -0.55
N VAL A 23 10.14 9.68 0.00
CA VAL A 23 9.56 10.86 -0.68
C VAL A 23 10.61 11.95 -0.94
N ALA A 24 11.49 12.19 0.03
CA ALA A 24 12.48 13.27 -0.05
C ALA A 24 13.67 12.92 -0.96
N VAL A 25 14.15 11.68 -0.89
CA VAL A 25 15.30 11.20 -1.66
C VAL A 25 14.87 10.71 -3.05
N GLY A 26 13.66 10.15 -3.17
CA GLY A 26 13.23 9.49 -4.39
C GLY A 26 14.03 8.21 -4.65
N ILE A 27 14.00 7.75 -5.91
CA ILE A 27 14.81 6.63 -6.39
C ILE A 27 15.69 7.19 -7.49
N GLU A 28 17.00 7.11 -7.32
CA GLU A 28 17.97 7.65 -8.26
C GLU A 28 17.92 6.90 -9.60
N GLY A 29 18.23 7.58 -10.70
CA GLY A 29 18.29 6.98 -12.03
C GLY A 29 16.94 6.73 -12.72
N LEU A 30 15.82 7.02 -12.05
CA LEU A 30 14.49 6.86 -12.64
C LEU A 30 14.01 8.09 -13.43
N GLU A 31 13.18 7.83 -14.42
CA GLU A 31 12.42 8.85 -15.15
C GLU A 31 11.40 9.56 -14.24
N LEU A 32 10.92 10.72 -14.68
CA LEU A 32 9.99 11.56 -13.91
C LEU A 32 8.71 10.83 -13.50
N LEU A 33 8.11 10.04 -14.40
CA LEU A 33 6.81 9.43 -14.15
C LEU A 33 6.86 8.34 -13.05
N PRO A 34 7.80 7.38 -13.06
CA PRO A 34 8.01 6.48 -11.92
C PRO A 34 8.26 7.22 -10.60
N ILE A 35 9.09 8.27 -10.60
CA ILE A 35 9.36 9.07 -9.40
C ILE A 35 8.07 9.67 -8.83
N ILE A 36 7.22 10.27 -9.67
CA ILE A 36 5.92 10.79 -9.24
C ILE A 36 5.06 9.66 -8.63
N CYS A 37 4.99 8.52 -9.30
CA CYS A 37 4.20 7.37 -8.85
C CYS A 37 4.66 6.87 -7.47
N TYR A 38 5.96 6.67 -7.28
CA TYR A 38 6.49 6.24 -6.00
C TYR A 38 6.32 7.31 -4.92
N THR A 39 6.55 8.59 -5.24
CA THR A 39 6.35 9.71 -4.32
C THR A 39 4.90 9.79 -3.81
N VAL A 40 3.92 9.62 -4.69
CA VAL A 40 2.50 9.60 -4.29
C VAL A 40 2.18 8.37 -3.43
N GLY A 41 2.74 7.20 -3.78
CA GLY A 41 2.55 5.96 -3.01
C GLY A 41 3.11 6.05 -1.59
N PHE A 42 4.38 6.45 -1.45
CA PHE A 42 5.02 6.65 -0.15
C PHE A 42 4.45 7.86 0.61
N GLY A 43 4.06 8.93 -0.08
CA GLY A 43 3.36 10.06 0.52
C GLY A 43 2.03 9.64 1.15
N ALA A 44 1.24 8.81 0.46
CA ALA A 44 0.01 8.26 1.02
C ALA A 44 0.25 7.31 2.21
N LEU A 45 1.36 6.55 2.19
CA LEU A 45 1.78 5.69 3.30
C LEU A 45 2.19 6.52 4.53
N LEU A 46 2.94 7.62 4.33
CA LEU A 46 3.29 8.60 5.36
C LEU A 46 2.02 9.18 5.99
N VAL A 47 1.11 9.72 5.17
CA VAL A 47 -0.16 10.30 5.66
C VAL A 47 -0.97 9.26 6.44
N SER A 48 -1.06 8.02 5.92
CA SER A 48 -1.78 6.94 6.61
C SER A 48 -1.16 6.58 7.96
N GLY A 49 0.17 6.49 8.03
CA GLY A 49 0.90 6.24 9.28
C GLY A 49 0.71 7.34 10.32
N LEU A 50 0.80 8.60 9.91
CA LEU A 50 0.57 9.76 10.78
C LEU A 50 -0.87 9.83 11.29
N LEU A 51 -1.86 9.62 10.40
CA LEU A 51 -3.27 9.60 10.79
C LEU A 51 -3.55 8.52 11.83
N LEU A 52 -3.01 7.30 11.64
CA LEU A 52 -3.14 6.23 12.63
C LEU A 52 -2.45 6.57 13.96
N MET A 53 -1.27 7.18 13.91
CA MET A 53 -0.51 7.54 15.10
C MET A 53 -1.23 8.60 15.94
N ILE A 54 -1.82 9.61 15.29
CA ILE A 54 -2.47 10.75 15.94
C ILE A 54 -3.91 10.40 16.36
N LEU A 55 -4.71 9.85 15.44
CA LEU A 55 -6.14 9.63 15.62
C LEU A 55 -6.49 8.22 16.15
N GLY A 56 -5.51 7.33 16.25
CA GLY A 56 -5.71 5.95 16.71
C GLY A 56 -6.32 5.03 15.65
N PHE A 57 -6.73 3.83 16.07
CA PHE A 57 -7.30 2.83 15.16
C PHE A 57 -8.72 3.14 14.70
N GLU A 58 -9.38 4.13 15.34
CA GLU A 58 -10.70 4.63 15.01
C GLU A 58 -10.76 5.15 13.56
N ILE A 59 -9.66 5.74 13.07
CA ILE A 59 -9.57 6.29 11.71
C ILE A 59 -9.72 5.22 10.62
N LEU A 60 -9.45 3.94 10.91
CA LEU A 60 -9.62 2.82 9.95
C LEU A 60 -11.07 2.59 9.52
N GLY A 61 -12.02 3.12 10.29
CA GLY A 61 -13.45 3.13 9.96
C GLY A 61 -13.83 4.22 8.96
N SER A 62 -12.99 5.25 8.75
CA SER A 62 -13.33 6.40 7.92
C SER A 62 -13.24 6.10 6.42
N PRO A 63 -14.19 6.60 5.59
CA PRO A 63 -14.10 6.60 4.14
C PRO A 63 -12.77 7.19 3.62
N ILE A 64 -12.32 8.30 4.21
CA ILE A 64 -11.11 9.01 3.80
C ILE A 64 -9.88 8.11 3.90
N THR A 65 -9.77 7.32 4.97
CA THR A 65 -8.65 6.39 5.17
C THR A 65 -8.57 5.37 4.05
N VAL A 66 -9.71 4.87 3.57
CA VAL A 66 -9.72 3.92 2.46
C VAL A 66 -9.37 4.59 1.14
N ILE A 67 -9.79 5.85 0.93
CA ILE A 67 -9.43 6.62 -0.27
C ILE A 67 -7.92 6.88 -0.29
N VAL A 68 -7.37 7.42 0.80
CA VAL A 68 -5.93 7.68 0.92
C VAL A 68 -5.13 6.40 0.79
N SER A 69 -5.53 5.32 1.48
CA SER A 69 -4.81 4.04 1.38
C SER A 69 -4.92 3.38 0.02
N THR A 70 -5.87 3.76 -0.83
CA THR A 70 -5.98 3.28 -2.21
C THR A 70 -4.93 3.87 -3.13
N LEU A 71 -4.41 5.05 -2.81
CA LEU A 71 -3.28 5.62 -3.54
C LEU A 71 -2.01 4.78 -3.37
N ILE A 72 -1.82 4.13 -2.21
CA ILE A 72 -0.63 3.35 -1.91
C ILE A 72 -0.42 2.23 -2.94
N PRO A 73 -1.33 1.23 -3.09
CA PRO A 73 -1.10 0.16 -4.02
C PRO A 73 -1.15 0.63 -5.48
N LEU A 74 -2.10 1.50 -5.85
CA LEU A 74 -2.27 1.94 -7.24
C LEU A 74 -1.09 2.75 -7.78
N SER A 75 -0.53 3.62 -6.95
CA SER A 75 0.57 4.47 -7.35
C SER A 75 1.88 3.69 -7.38
N LEU A 76 2.14 2.85 -6.37
CA LEU A 76 3.34 2.01 -6.35
C LEU A 76 3.33 1.00 -7.51
N SER A 77 2.19 0.34 -7.77
CA SER A 77 2.10 -0.61 -8.88
C SER A 77 2.18 0.08 -10.25
N LEU A 78 1.64 1.29 -10.40
CA LEU A 78 1.79 2.08 -11.62
C LEU A 78 3.26 2.44 -11.87
N GLY A 79 4.02 2.83 -10.83
CA GLY A 79 5.46 3.06 -10.93
C GLY A 79 6.19 1.84 -11.49
N LEU A 80 5.91 0.65 -10.94
CA LEU A 80 6.50 -0.60 -11.43
C LEU A 80 6.12 -0.91 -12.88
N ILE A 81 4.88 -0.64 -13.29
CA ILE A 81 4.45 -0.86 -14.68
C ILE A 81 5.17 0.10 -15.63
N VAL A 82 5.28 1.38 -15.27
CA VAL A 82 5.95 2.38 -16.11
C VAL A 82 7.41 1.99 -16.32
N GLU A 83 8.06 1.52 -15.26
CA GLU A 83 9.48 1.17 -15.26
C GLU A 83 9.79 -0.14 -15.99
N TYR A 84 9.05 -1.22 -15.68
CA TYR A 84 9.41 -2.56 -16.14
C TYR A 84 8.51 -3.12 -17.24
N LEU A 85 7.32 -2.54 -17.43
CA LEU A 85 6.33 -2.99 -18.41
C LEU A 85 5.79 -1.81 -19.24
N PRO A 86 6.66 -0.99 -19.86
CA PRO A 86 6.28 0.30 -20.43
C PRO A 86 5.19 0.23 -21.50
N ARG A 87 5.08 -0.91 -22.21
CA ARG A 87 4.02 -1.19 -23.18
C ARG A 87 2.61 -1.12 -22.56
N PHE A 88 2.47 -1.40 -21.28
CA PHE A 88 1.19 -1.41 -20.57
C PHE A 88 0.88 -0.10 -19.84
N THR A 89 1.81 0.87 -19.83
CA THR A 89 1.68 2.14 -19.11
C THR A 89 0.36 2.84 -19.37
N GLY A 90 -0.01 3.05 -20.64
CA GLY A 90 -1.24 3.79 -20.97
C GLY A 90 -2.50 3.11 -20.42
N ILE A 91 -2.60 1.78 -20.58
CA ILE A 91 -3.75 1.01 -20.10
C ILE A 91 -3.79 1.00 -18.57
N TYR A 92 -2.64 0.79 -17.93
CA TYR A 92 -2.56 0.73 -16.48
C TYR A 92 -2.77 2.08 -15.80
N LEU A 93 -2.32 3.18 -16.42
CA LEU A 93 -2.60 4.55 -15.97
C LEU A 93 -4.10 4.82 -15.96
N VAL A 94 -4.81 4.46 -17.04
CA VAL A 94 -6.28 4.58 -17.11
C VAL A 94 -6.93 3.73 -16.01
N PHE A 95 -6.48 2.49 -15.81
CA PHE A 95 -6.95 1.64 -14.73
C PHE A 95 -6.74 2.29 -13.35
N SER A 96 -5.55 2.83 -13.07
CA SER A 96 -5.23 3.43 -11.78
C SER A 96 -6.05 4.69 -11.50
N VAL A 97 -6.18 5.60 -12.49
CA VAL A 97 -6.95 6.84 -12.32
C VAL A 97 -8.43 6.54 -12.21
N ALA A 98 -9.00 5.77 -13.15
CA ALA A 98 -10.42 5.43 -13.11
C ALA A 98 -10.77 4.60 -11.87
N GLY A 99 -9.92 3.64 -11.51
CA GLY A 99 -10.07 2.82 -10.31
C GLY A 99 -10.05 3.66 -9.04
N PHE A 100 -9.12 4.60 -8.91
CA PHE A 100 -9.09 5.52 -7.76
C PHE A 100 -10.38 6.35 -7.66
N LEU A 101 -10.84 6.94 -8.76
CA LEU A 101 -12.08 7.73 -8.80
C LEU A 101 -13.31 6.88 -8.43
N ILE A 102 -13.42 5.69 -9.00
CA ILE A 102 -14.50 4.75 -8.71
C ILE A 102 -14.50 4.36 -7.23
N VAL A 103 -13.34 4.07 -6.64
CA VAL A 103 -13.23 3.82 -5.19
C VAL A 103 -13.68 5.04 -4.40
N ALA A 104 -13.17 6.23 -4.73
CA ALA A 104 -13.49 7.46 -4.01
C ALA A 104 -15.00 7.76 -4.03
N ILE A 105 -15.64 7.66 -5.20
CA ILE A 105 -17.09 7.85 -5.35
C ILE A 105 -17.84 6.77 -4.56
N SER A 106 -17.47 5.49 -4.72
CA SER A 106 -18.15 4.37 -4.06
C SER A 106 -18.16 4.47 -2.54
N ARG A 107 -17.16 5.13 -1.94
CA ARG A 107 -17.03 5.30 -0.49
C ARG A 107 -18.08 6.24 0.11
N TYR A 108 -18.67 7.11 -0.71
CA TYR A 108 -19.71 8.03 -0.29
C TYR A 108 -21.09 7.68 -0.86
N THR A 109 -21.17 6.91 -1.95
CA THR A 109 -22.43 6.56 -2.60
C THR A 109 -22.95 5.16 -2.26
N LEU A 110 -22.06 4.21 -1.95
CA LEU A 110 -22.44 2.83 -1.66
C LEU A 110 -22.28 2.51 -0.18
N HIS A 111 -23.26 1.79 0.37
CA HIS A 111 -23.26 1.37 1.77
C HIS A 111 -22.89 -0.11 1.91
N GLY A 112 -22.27 -0.47 3.04
CA GLY A 112 -21.96 -1.85 3.38
C GLY A 112 -21.06 -2.55 2.35
N LYS A 113 -21.49 -3.72 1.86
CA LYS A 113 -20.66 -4.62 1.04
C LYS A 113 -20.40 -4.10 -0.38
N GLY A 114 -21.26 -3.23 -0.92
CA GLY A 114 -21.11 -2.72 -2.29
C GLY A 114 -19.80 -1.97 -2.51
N ALA A 115 -19.45 -1.07 -1.59
CA ALA A 115 -18.19 -0.33 -1.65
C ALA A 115 -16.95 -1.23 -1.45
N ALA A 116 -17.10 -2.38 -0.78
CA ALA A 116 -16.02 -3.37 -0.66
C ALA A 116 -15.84 -4.18 -1.95
N MET A 117 -16.93 -4.55 -2.62
CA MET A 117 -16.91 -5.25 -3.92
C MET A 117 -16.25 -4.42 -5.01
N VAL A 118 -16.43 -3.09 -5.00
CA VAL A 118 -15.75 -2.17 -5.92
C VAL A 118 -14.25 -2.10 -5.64
N LEU A 119 -13.87 -2.01 -4.36
CA LEU A 119 -12.46 -1.90 -3.95
C LEU A 119 -11.66 -3.17 -4.27
N ALA A 120 -12.25 -4.34 -4.03
CA ALA A 120 -11.57 -5.63 -4.10
C ALA A 120 -10.80 -5.88 -5.40
N PRO A 121 -11.37 -5.73 -6.62
CA PRO A 121 -10.62 -5.93 -7.85
C PRO A 121 -9.52 -4.87 -8.06
N ILE A 122 -9.78 -3.62 -7.68
CA ILE A 122 -8.84 -2.50 -7.89
C ILE A 122 -7.60 -2.70 -7.00
N HIS A 123 -7.80 -2.95 -5.70
CA HIS A 123 -6.72 -3.29 -4.78
C HIS A 123 -6.10 -4.64 -5.09
N GLY A 124 -6.90 -5.63 -5.48
CA GLY A 124 -6.42 -6.98 -5.79
C GLY A 124 -5.43 -7.01 -6.94
N ILE A 125 -5.75 -6.35 -8.05
CA ILE A 125 -4.86 -6.27 -9.22
C ILE A 125 -3.56 -5.53 -8.86
N ALA A 126 -3.67 -4.38 -8.19
CA ALA A 126 -2.49 -3.61 -7.79
C ALA A 126 -1.61 -4.34 -6.77
N GLY A 127 -2.23 -5.00 -5.79
CA GLY A 127 -1.53 -5.82 -4.80
C GLY A 127 -0.85 -7.05 -5.42
N LEU A 128 -1.51 -7.72 -6.36
CA LEU A 128 -0.90 -8.84 -7.09
C LEU A 128 0.29 -8.39 -7.94
N LEU A 129 0.23 -7.21 -8.56
CA LEU A 129 1.37 -6.64 -9.28
C LEU A 129 2.52 -6.30 -8.34
N LEU A 130 2.25 -5.64 -7.21
CA LEU A 130 3.28 -5.32 -6.22
C LEU A 130 3.95 -6.56 -5.63
N PHE A 131 3.19 -7.63 -5.44
CA PHE A 131 3.72 -8.90 -4.96
C PHE A 131 4.48 -9.65 -6.06
N GLY A 132 3.83 -9.90 -7.20
CA GLY A 132 4.30 -10.86 -8.19
C GLY A 132 5.34 -10.31 -9.15
N LEU A 133 5.22 -9.05 -9.59
CA LEU A 133 6.11 -8.49 -10.60
C LEU A 133 7.57 -8.40 -10.13
N PRO A 134 7.89 -7.88 -8.93
CA PRO A 134 9.27 -7.84 -8.46
C PRO A 134 9.91 -9.23 -8.35
N ILE A 135 9.15 -10.22 -7.86
CA ILE A 135 9.63 -11.61 -7.74
C ILE A 135 9.92 -12.18 -9.12
N TRP A 136 9.00 -11.99 -10.07
CA TRP A 136 9.17 -12.45 -11.44
C TRP A 136 10.42 -11.85 -12.10
N LEU A 137 10.63 -10.53 -11.98
CA LEU A 137 11.80 -9.85 -12.58
C LEU A 137 13.13 -10.36 -12.00
N VAL A 138 13.19 -10.63 -10.70
CA VAL A 138 14.36 -11.24 -10.06
C VAL A 138 14.58 -12.67 -10.54
N LEU A 139 13.52 -13.49 -10.66
CA LEU A 139 13.62 -14.86 -11.16
C LEU A 139 14.05 -14.92 -12.63
N GLN A 140 13.75 -13.88 -13.41
CA GLN A 140 14.26 -13.72 -14.78
C GLN A 140 15.72 -13.25 -14.84
N GLY A 141 16.33 -12.93 -13.70
CA GLY A 141 17.69 -12.39 -13.63
C GLY A 141 17.79 -10.96 -14.16
N SER A 142 16.67 -10.23 -14.29
CA SER A 142 16.65 -8.86 -14.81
C SER A 142 17.02 -7.81 -13.76
N LEU A 143 16.88 -8.14 -12.48
CA LEU A 143 17.16 -7.26 -11.35
C LEU A 143 17.94 -7.98 -10.24
N ALA A 144 18.58 -7.21 -9.37
CA ALA A 144 19.30 -7.74 -8.21
C ALA A 144 18.36 -8.50 -7.27
N SER A 145 18.86 -9.56 -6.63
CA SER A 145 18.06 -10.43 -5.76
C SER A 145 17.37 -9.70 -4.61
N GLY A 146 17.97 -8.60 -4.13
CA GLY A 146 17.39 -7.77 -3.09
C GLY A 146 16.07 -7.10 -3.50
N PHE A 147 15.80 -6.90 -4.80
CA PHE A 147 14.56 -6.31 -5.30
C PHE A 147 13.32 -7.15 -4.96
N VAL A 148 13.50 -8.45 -4.64
CA VAL A 148 12.43 -9.33 -4.15
C VAL A 148 11.74 -8.78 -2.90
N MET A 149 12.43 -7.92 -2.14
CA MET A 149 11.88 -7.27 -0.96
C MET A 149 10.71 -6.33 -1.29
N VAL A 150 10.62 -5.77 -2.51
CA VAL A 150 9.42 -5.05 -2.95
C VAL A 150 8.23 -6.01 -3.01
N GLY A 151 8.44 -7.22 -3.56
CA GLY A 151 7.43 -8.29 -3.57
C GLY A 151 7.00 -8.70 -2.16
N ILE A 152 7.95 -8.87 -1.24
CA ILE A 152 7.67 -9.19 0.18
C ILE A 152 6.88 -8.05 0.84
N GLY A 153 7.23 -6.79 0.59
CA GLY A 153 6.46 -5.63 1.04
C GLY A 153 5.01 -5.67 0.54
N GLY A 154 4.82 -6.00 -0.74
CA GLY A 154 3.51 -6.22 -1.36
C GLY A 154 2.71 -7.34 -0.69
N ALA A 155 3.36 -8.47 -0.37
CA ALA A 155 2.73 -9.57 0.36
C ALA A 155 2.29 -9.17 1.76
N LEU A 156 3.16 -8.52 2.55
CA LEU A 156 2.86 -8.04 3.90
C LEU A 156 1.69 -7.04 3.89
N MET A 157 1.68 -6.13 2.90
CA MET A 157 0.58 -5.20 2.70
C MET A 157 -0.73 -5.94 2.36
N GLY A 158 -0.66 -6.95 1.49
CA GLY A 158 -1.78 -7.82 1.15
C GLY A 158 -2.36 -8.56 2.37
N VAL A 159 -1.50 -9.07 3.26
CA VAL A 159 -1.92 -9.70 4.52
C VAL A 159 -2.71 -8.70 5.38
N GLY A 160 -2.19 -7.48 5.57
CA GLY A 160 -2.90 -6.44 6.32
C GLY A 160 -4.26 -6.09 5.71
N GLY A 161 -4.32 -5.94 4.38
CA GLY A 161 -5.55 -5.66 3.64
C GLY A 161 -6.59 -6.78 3.77
N LEU A 162 -6.17 -8.04 3.65
CA LEU A 162 -7.04 -9.21 3.81
C LEU A 162 -7.60 -9.29 5.23
N LEU A 163 -6.76 -9.16 6.26
CA LEU A 163 -7.20 -9.19 7.66
C LEU A 163 -8.28 -8.15 7.93
N LEU A 164 -8.09 -6.91 7.48
CA LEU A 164 -9.07 -5.83 7.63
C LEU A 164 -10.35 -6.06 6.80
N SER A 165 -10.22 -6.66 5.61
CA SER A 165 -11.38 -7.00 4.76
C SER A 165 -12.26 -8.08 5.41
N PHE A 166 -11.66 -9.17 5.92
CA PHE A 166 -12.37 -10.23 6.64
C PHE A 166 -13.04 -9.71 7.91
N LEU A 167 -12.38 -8.81 8.65
CA LEU A 167 -12.95 -8.13 9.79
C LEU A 167 -14.20 -7.31 9.40
N LYS A 168 -14.11 -6.48 8.35
CA LYS A 168 -15.24 -5.67 7.86
C LYS A 168 -16.38 -6.52 7.26
N ALA A 169 -16.07 -7.69 6.72
CA ALA A 169 -17.05 -8.63 6.18
C ALA A 169 -17.82 -9.42 7.27
N GLY A 170 -17.47 -9.24 8.55
CA GLY A 170 -18.08 -9.97 9.67
C GLY A 170 -17.64 -11.44 9.75
N ARG A 171 -16.56 -11.81 9.04
CA ARG A 171 -15.95 -13.16 9.05
C ARG A 171 -14.46 -13.07 9.41
N PRO A 172 -14.11 -12.51 10.57
CA PRO A 172 -12.71 -12.30 10.94
C PRO A 172 -11.96 -13.64 11.05
N ILE A 173 -10.78 -13.71 10.42
CA ILE A 173 -9.85 -14.85 10.60
C ILE A 173 -9.16 -14.78 11.98
N LEU A 174 -8.84 -13.56 12.41
CA LEU A 174 -8.26 -13.25 13.72
C LEU A 174 -9.15 -12.24 14.45
N SER A 175 -9.09 -12.19 15.78
CA SER A 175 -9.85 -11.22 16.56
C SER A 175 -9.47 -9.78 16.17
N GLN A 176 -10.41 -8.84 16.27
CA GLN A 176 -10.15 -7.41 16.00
C GLN A 176 -8.94 -6.91 16.79
N THR A 177 -8.84 -7.28 18.07
CA THR A 177 -7.70 -6.92 18.92
C THR A 177 -6.38 -7.48 18.39
N ALA A 178 -6.36 -8.72 17.91
CA ALA A 178 -5.15 -9.30 17.31
C ALA A 178 -4.74 -8.57 16.02
N ILE A 179 -5.70 -8.27 15.14
CA ILE A 179 -5.46 -7.53 13.89
C ILE A 179 -4.89 -6.13 14.19
N LEU A 180 -5.52 -5.38 15.10
CA LEU A 180 -5.04 -4.05 15.49
C LEU A 180 -3.72 -4.10 16.28
N SER A 181 -3.36 -5.26 16.85
CA SER A 181 -2.06 -5.44 17.50
C SER A 181 -0.92 -5.65 16.52
N VAL A 182 -1.16 -6.32 15.40
CA VAL A 182 -0.11 -6.57 14.39
C VAL A 182 -0.01 -5.46 13.34
N LEU A 183 -1.07 -4.67 13.15
CA LEU A 183 -1.16 -3.68 12.07
C LEU A 183 0.00 -2.66 12.05
N PRO A 184 0.42 -2.04 13.18
CA PRO A 184 1.56 -1.12 13.18
C PRO A 184 2.88 -1.79 12.74
N ALA A 185 3.09 -3.03 13.15
CA ALA A 185 4.27 -3.80 12.76
C ALA A 185 4.22 -4.14 11.25
N LEU A 186 3.05 -4.49 10.71
CA LEU A 186 2.89 -4.70 9.27
C LEU A 186 3.22 -3.44 8.47
N PHE A 187 2.71 -2.27 8.89
CA PHE A 187 3.04 -0.99 8.25
C PHE A 187 4.55 -0.74 8.24
N PHE A 188 5.22 -0.93 9.37
CA PHE A 188 6.65 -0.72 9.49
C PHE A 188 7.47 -1.70 8.63
N LEU A 189 7.15 -2.99 8.69
CA LEU A 189 7.84 -4.03 7.92
C LEU A 189 7.61 -3.89 6.42
N THR A 190 6.38 -3.59 5.99
CA THR A 190 6.07 -3.30 4.58
C THR A 190 6.91 -2.12 4.08
N THR A 191 6.97 -1.03 4.84
CA THR A 191 7.72 0.17 4.44
C THR A 191 9.21 -0.11 4.36
N THR A 192 9.77 -0.78 5.36
CA THR A 192 11.18 -1.19 5.38
C THR A 192 11.51 -2.08 4.19
N ALA A 193 10.65 -3.06 3.88
CA ALA A 193 10.83 -3.97 2.75
C ALA A 193 10.80 -3.22 1.40
N PHE A 194 9.86 -2.28 1.23
CA PHE A 194 9.83 -1.46 0.03
C PHE A 194 11.09 -0.60 -0.14
N ILE A 195 11.51 0.14 0.89
CA ILE A 195 12.69 0.99 0.80
C ILE A 195 13.95 0.18 0.51
N TYR A 196 14.14 -0.92 1.23
CA TYR A 196 15.28 -1.80 0.98
C TYR A 196 15.25 -2.33 -0.45
N GLY A 197 14.09 -2.78 -0.94
CA GLY A 197 13.93 -3.32 -2.28
C GLY A 197 14.20 -2.30 -3.37
N PHE A 198 13.64 -1.10 -3.26
CA PHE A 198 13.87 -0.02 -4.23
C PHE A 198 15.30 0.53 -4.21
N ALA A 199 16.05 0.37 -3.11
CA ALA A 199 17.47 0.70 -3.06
C ALA A 199 18.38 -0.28 -3.82
N GLN A 200 17.82 -1.32 -4.46
CA GLN A 200 18.55 -2.32 -5.24
C GLN A 200 18.43 -2.12 -6.76
N VAL A 201 17.77 -1.03 -7.17
CA VAL A 201 17.53 -0.66 -8.57
C VAL A 201 18.55 0.36 -9.02
#